data_AF-A0AAD4AHR2-F1
#
_entry.id   AF-A0AAD4AHR2-F1
#
_cell.length_a   1.000
_cell.length_b   1.000
_cell.length_c   1.000
_cell.angle_alpha   90.00
_cell.angle_beta   90.00
_cell.angle_gamma   90.00
#
_symmetry.space_group_name_H-M   'P 1'
#
loop_
_entity.id
_entity.type
_entity.pdbx_description
1 polymer ?
#
loop_
_entity_poly.entity_id
_entity_poly.type
_entity_poly.pdbx_seq_one_letter_code
_entity_poly.pdbx_strand_id
1 'polypeptide(L)'
;MNNRNKYLNKQSLLLAMFASVSSHAFATTAISDDVTQPNSAAITASAENGSHESAYHAFDNEQYTKWLTFESTGWLNYQFSNTMIIQGYSITSANDAPSRDPKSWELQGSNDGVNWTTLNIQNNQIFASRHLTKYYDFSNTRAFNQVRLSVQNNNGAAILQLAEIQLFGHAGSDNGTPTLPVNESYALAAGQWQHFGPYNVGNEVIATTSGTGDADLYLNAGSVATTNQHICQSTSPTANEQCSAISNDLYVSVYGYSNTQFNINITENTPTDPGNGQWKKPVVDFVDLNPETQGSQLLRRIIQDPAAHMAQRCIDVAQVLYKDPIESNRFKKLRFELRAKDHWGKEFVAYKMGEDGSGEMTIVVSTTHLEKLYREGGNSDAAIADEIDGILFHEVTHGYNNSPLTHDSYGDGQAYWAFTEGLADGVRIGAGFHKTRQPNVNDPKKWLGGYTTTGFFFHYVQRRIDNQFIYKFNKAAKDMGNYTWSFDSAFRQTIGRGVEDVWNEYAAFINNGGQLEY
;
A
#
# COMPACT_ATOMS: atom_id res chain seq x y z
N MET A 1 -10.54 87.47 -12.03
CA MET A 1 -10.85 87.70 -13.45
C MET A 1 -11.08 86.35 -14.12
N ASN A 2 -12.27 86.19 -14.71
CA ASN A 2 -12.76 85.13 -15.59
C ASN A 2 -12.68 83.67 -15.11
N ASN A 3 -13.76 83.09 -14.58
CA ASN A 3 -15.05 82.72 -15.21
C ASN A 3 -14.96 81.43 -16.05
N ARG A 4 -15.63 80.37 -15.61
CA ARG A 4 -17.04 80.02 -15.98
C ARG A 4 -17.41 78.72 -15.26
N ASN A 5 -18.33 78.75 -14.29
CA ASN A 5 -19.79 78.59 -14.44
C ASN A 5 -20.15 77.20 -15.02
N LYS A 6 -20.96 76.36 -14.36
CA LYS A 6 -22.41 76.57 -14.22
C LYS A 6 -23.09 75.52 -13.31
N TYR A 7 -23.98 76.02 -12.42
CA TYR A 7 -25.24 75.45 -11.86
C TYR A 7 -25.23 74.08 -11.15
N LEU A 8 -25.51 73.98 -9.83
CA LEU A 8 -26.85 73.97 -9.15
C LEU A 8 -27.84 72.96 -9.75
N ASN A 9 -28.18 71.86 -9.04
CA ASN A 9 -29.33 71.76 -8.12
C ASN A 9 -29.59 70.28 -7.71
N LYS A 10 -30.13 70.09 -6.50
CA LYS A 10 -30.55 68.80 -5.91
C LYS A 10 -31.72 68.17 -6.69
N GLN A 11 -31.71 66.85 -6.89
CA GLN A 11 -32.73 65.89 -6.40
C GLN A 11 -32.55 64.47 -7.00
N SER A 12 -32.52 63.49 -6.09
CA SER A 12 -32.98 62.09 -6.11
C SER A 12 -33.27 61.38 -7.44
N LEU A 13 -32.55 60.28 -7.70
CA LEU A 13 -33.04 58.89 -7.92
C LEU A 13 -31.88 58.08 -8.52
N LEU A 14 -31.25 57.18 -7.77
CA LEU A 14 -30.40 56.15 -8.38
C LEU A 14 -31.18 54.84 -8.41
N LEU A 15 -31.74 54.58 -9.59
CA LEU A 15 -32.33 53.30 -9.99
C LEU A 15 -31.18 52.37 -10.41
N ALA A 16 -31.13 51.18 -9.82
CA ALA A 16 -30.17 50.15 -10.16
C ALA A 16 -30.33 49.69 -11.62
N MET A 17 -29.22 49.67 -12.36
CA MET A 17 -29.01 48.73 -13.46
C MET A 17 -27.63 48.12 -13.31
N PHE A 18 -27.61 46.82 -13.04
CA PHE A 18 -26.43 45.98 -13.17
C PHE A 18 -26.04 45.90 -14.64
N ALA A 19 -24.87 46.42 -14.99
CA ALA A 19 -24.19 46.08 -16.23
C ALA A 19 -23.04 45.13 -15.87
N SER A 20 -23.16 43.88 -16.33
CA SER A 20 -22.13 42.86 -16.25
C SER A 20 -20.92 43.30 -17.07
N VAL A 21 -19.85 43.74 -16.40
CA VAL A 21 -18.52 43.82 -17.00
C VAL A 21 -17.84 42.50 -16.69
N SER A 22 -17.72 41.63 -17.69
CA SER A 22 -16.91 40.42 -17.62
C SER A 22 -15.45 40.83 -17.51
N SER A 23 -14.95 40.97 -16.28
CA SER A 23 -13.51 40.98 -16.02
C SER A 23 -12.98 39.59 -16.32
N HIS A 24 -12.37 39.41 -17.50
CA HIS A 24 -11.42 38.32 -17.68
C HIS A 24 -10.21 38.66 -16.83
N ALA A 25 -10.23 38.22 -15.58
CA ALA A 25 -9.01 38.08 -14.82
C ALA A 25 -8.14 37.10 -15.61
N PHE A 26 -7.03 37.59 -16.16
CA PHE A 26 -5.94 36.70 -16.52
C PHE A 26 -5.48 36.06 -15.21
N ALA A 27 -5.87 34.81 -14.98
CA ALA A 27 -5.24 34.00 -13.97
C ALA A 27 -3.77 33.86 -14.39
N THR A 28 -2.90 34.64 -13.75
CA THR A 28 -1.49 34.29 -13.68
C THR A 28 -1.44 32.97 -12.91
N THR A 29 -1.24 31.86 -13.61
CA THR A 29 -0.93 30.57 -13.00
C THR A 29 0.26 30.81 -12.09
N ALA A 30 0.05 30.71 -10.77
CA ALA A 30 1.16 30.68 -9.83
C ALA A 30 2.05 29.49 -10.23
N ILE A 31 3.36 29.72 -10.35
CA ILE A 31 4.32 28.63 -10.34
C ILE A 31 4.06 27.91 -9.01
N SER A 32 3.64 26.65 -9.07
CA SER A 32 3.42 25.82 -7.89
C SER A 32 4.71 25.73 -7.08
N ASP A 33 4.60 25.65 -5.76
CA ASP A 33 5.75 25.49 -4.86
C ASP A 33 6.61 24.27 -5.26
N ASP A 34 7.92 24.34 -4.98
CA ASP A 34 8.79 23.17 -5.06
C ASP A 34 8.33 22.14 -4.03
N VAL A 35 7.99 20.95 -4.52
CA VAL A 35 7.48 19.85 -3.70
C VAL A 35 8.57 18.86 -3.30
N THR A 36 9.82 19.07 -3.73
CA THR A 36 10.97 18.30 -3.27
C THR A 36 11.52 18.87 -1.97
N GLN A 37 12.12 18.00 -1.15
CA GLN A 37 12.78 18.35 0.10
C GLN A 37 14.11 17.57 0.21
N PRO A 38 15.15 18.15 0.83
CA PRO A 38 16.40 17.43 1.06
C PRO A 38 16.19 16.20 1.96
N ASN A 39 16.08 15.03 1.34
CA ASN A 39 15.82 13.76 2.03
C ASN A 39 16.54 12.61 1.32
N SER A 40 17.64 12.13 1.89
CA SER A 40 18.42 11.04 1.31
C SER A 40 17.64 9.73 1.14
N ALA A 41 16.60 9.49 1.93
CA ALA A 41 15.76 8.28 1.80
C ALA A 41 14.79 8.35 0.61
N ALA A 42 14.51 9.54 0.08
CA ALA A 42 13.63 9.75 -1.06
C ALA A 42 14.37 9.70 -2.40
N ILE A 43 15.71 9.68 -2.39
CA ILE A 43 16.51 9.92 -3.59
C ILE A 43 17.22 8.64 -4.01
N THR A 44 17.10 8.31 -5.30
CA THR A 44 17.86 7.23 -5.94
C THR A 44 18.40 7.71 -7.28
N ALA A 45 19.51 7.13 -7.74
CA ALA A 45 20.13 7.50 -9.01
C ALA A 45 20.75 6.30 -9.72
N SER A 46 21.03 6.46 -11.01
CA SER A 46 21.76 5.46 -11.81
C SER A 46 23.20 5.26 -11.35
N ALA A 47 23.78 6.25 -10.68
CA ALA A 47 25.15 6.23 -10.20
C ALA A 47 25.32 7.21 -9.03
N GLU A 48 26.16 6.83 -8.08
CA GLU A 48 26.56 7.65 -6.95
C GLU A 48 28.04 8.00 -7.04
N ASN A 49 28.40 9.17 -6.49
CA ASN A 49 29.77 9.62 -6.36
C ASN A 49 30.03 10.05 -4.91
N GLY A 50 31.26 10.49 -4.60
CA GLY A 50 31.71 10.82 -3.25
C GLY A 50 30.79 11.81 -2.51
N SER A 51 31.03 11.98 -1.22
CA SER A 51 30.16 12.70 -0.27
C SER A 51 29.82 14.16 -0.60
N HIS A 52 30.44 14.76 -1.61
CA HIS A 52 30.18 16.13 -2.07
C HIS A 52 29.55 16.19 -3.47
N GLU A 53 29.35 15.03 -4.11
CA GLU A 53 28.89 14.91 -5.50
C GLU A 53 27.80 13.81 -5.68
N SER A 54 27.20 13.35 -4.58
CA SER A 54 26.15 12.31 -4.58
C SER A 54 24.81 12.82 -5.09
N ALA A 55 23.88 11.92 -5.39
CA ALA A 55 22.54 12.27 -5.90
C ALA A 55 21.74 13.20 -4.98
N TYR A 56 22.03 13.18 -3.67
CA TYR A 56 21.47 14.10 -2.69
C TYR A 56 21.66 15.57 -3.08
N HIS A 57 22.82 15.91 -3.66
CA HIS A 57 23.19 17.27 -4.04
C HIS A 57 22.51 17.75 -5.33
N ALA A 58 21.56 17.00 -5.87
CA ALA A 58 20.66 17.48 -6.93
C ALA A 58 19.27 17.85 -6.38
N PHE A 59 19.03 17.66 -5.08
CA PHE A 59 17.77 17.93 -4.39
C PHE A 59 18.00 18.60 -3.00
N ASP A 60 19.18 19.20 -2.79
CA ASP A 60 19.56 19.80 -1.51
C ASP A 60 19.19 21.28 -1.41
N ASN A 61 18.54 21.84 -2.45
CA ASN A 61 18.20 23.25 -2.58
C ASN A 61 19.43 24.18 -2.55
N GLU A 62 20.59 23.69 -3.00
CA GLU A 62 21.84 24.43 -3.08
C GLU A 62 22.44 24.39 -4.50
N GLN A 63 22.25 25.48 -5.25
CA GLN A 63 22.75 25.59 -6.63
C GLN A 63 24.28 25.48 -6.80
N TYR A 64 25.04 25.56 -5.70
CA TYR A 64 26.51 25.48 -5.71
C TYR A 64 27.08 24.09 -5.42
N THR A 65 26.25 23.13 -5.01
CA THR A 65 26.61 21.71 -4.96
C THR A 65 26.17 21.04 -6.27
N LYS A 66 26.47 19.74 -6.44
CA LYS A 66 26.08 19.02 -7.66
C LYS A 66 26.04 17.52 -7.45
N TRP A 67 25.24 16.83 -8.23
CA TRP A 67 25.45 15.43 -8.56
C TRP A 67 26.40 15.30 -9.75
N LEU A 68 27.29 14.28 -9.72
CA LEU A 68 28.15 13.91 -10.83
C LEU A 68 28.18 12.39 -11.01
N THR A 69 28.07 11.94 -12.25
CA THR A 69 28.30 10.54 -12.64
C THR A 69 29.42 10.43 -13.66
N PHE A 70 30.20 9.35 -13.60
CA PHE A 70 31.27 9.04 -14.57
C PHE A 70 30.74 8.47 -15.90
N GLU A 71 29.43 8.56 -16.13
CA GLU A 71 28.76 8.19 -17.37
C GLU A 71 28.26 9.44 -18.11
N SER A 72 28.17 9.36 -19.44
CA SER A 72 27.67 10.48 -20.27
C SER A 72 26.14 10.66 -20.20
N THR A 73 25.44 9.70 -19.60
CA THR A 73 23.99 9.65 -19.36
C THR A 73 23.72 9.20 -17.93
N GLY A 74 22.49 9.36 -17.46
CA GLY A 74 22.10 8.92 -16.13
C GLY A 74 20.69 9.34 -15.76
N TRP A 75 20.20 8.83 -14.64
CA TRP A 75 18.90 9.21 -14.10
C TRP A 75 18.97 9.56 -12.62
N LEU A 76 18.11 10.51 -12.23
CA LEU A 76 17.83 10.92 -10.84
C LEU A 76 16.35 10.71 -10.57
N ASN A 77 16.00 10.06 -9.47
CA ASN A 77 14.63 9.76 -9.07
C ASN A 77 14.35 10.31 -7.67
N TYR A 78 13.18 10.93 -7.52
CA TYR A 78 12.65 11.42 -6.25
C TYR A 78 11.35 10.68 -5.91
N GLN A 79 11.29 10.08 -4.72
CA GLN A 79 10.13 9.36 -4.19
C GLN A 79 9.41 10.19 -3.14
N PHE A 80 8.15 10.50 -3.41
CA PHE A 80 7.26 11.22 -2.52
C PHE A 80 6.55 10.27 -1.55
N SER A 81 6.20 10.77 -0.36
CA SER A 81 5.40 10.02 0.63
C SER A 81 3.92 9.88 0.22
N ASN A 82 3.41 10.81 -0.61
CA ASN A 82 2.10 10.78 -1.24
C ASN A 82 2.28 11.06 -2.73
N THR A 83 1.30 10.80 -3.59
CA THR A 83 1.45 11.22 -5.00
C THR A 83 1.42 12.72 -5.18
N MET A 84 2.13 13.15 -6.21
CA MET A 84 2.14 14.52 -6.66
C MET A 84 1.73 14.59 -8.13
N ILE A 85 0.85 15.53 -8.46
CA ILE A 85 0.62 15.96 -9.84
C ILE A 85 1.69 17.00 -10.16
N ILE A 86 2.78 16.57 -10.80
CA ILE A 86 3.85 17.46 -11.25
C ILE A 86 3.45 18.12 -12.56
N GLN A 87 3.55 19.44 -12.62
CA GLN A 87 3.17 20.27 -13.78
C GLN A 87 4.33 21.17 -14.24
N GLY A 88 5.43 21.18 -13.49
CA GLY A 88 6.65 21.85 -13.90
C GLY A 88 7.88 21.30 -13.18
N TYR A 89 9.05 21.66 -13.67
CA TYR A 89 10.32 21.38 -13.00
C TYR A 89 11.37 22.42 -13.40
N SER A 90 12.42 22.54 -12.59
CA SER A 90 13.63 23.29 -12.95
C SER A 90 14.85 22.38 -13.00
N ILE A 91 15.86 22.81 -13.77
CA ILE A 91 17.17 22.17 -13.84
C ILE A 91 18.23 23.27 -13.77
N THR A 92 19.20 23.12 -12.87
CA THR A 92 20.32 24.05 -12.69
C THR A 92 21.64 23.41 -13.14
N SER A 93 22.36 24.08 -14.04
CA SER A 93 23.70 23.65 -14.45
C SER A 93 24.72 23.79 -13.33
N ALA A 94 25.66 22.84 -13.21
CA ALA A 94 26.68 22.82 -12.15
C ALA A 94 27.80 23.89 -12.31
N ASN A 95 28.97 23.67 -11.69
CA ASN A 95 30.10 24.62 -11.68
C ASN A 95 31.24 24.27 -12.66
N ASP A 96 31.52 22.99 -12.96
CA ASP A 96 32.74 22.59 -13.72
C ASP A 96 32.77 22.94 -15.23
N ALA A 97 32.09 22.16 -16.09
CA ALA A 97 32.23 22.29 -17.56
C ALA A 97 30.88 22.21 -18.31
N PRO A 98 30.58 23.15 -19.25
CA PRO A 98 29.33 23.14 -20.03
C PRO A 98 29.10 21.86 -20.85
N SER A 99 30.16 21.18 -21.30
CA SER A 99 30.05 19.94 -22.08
C SER A 99 29.44 18.77 -21.30
N ARG A 100 29.41 18.85 -19.96
CA ARG A 100 28.84 17.83 -19.06
C ARG A 100 27.38 18.08 -18.71
N ASP A 101 26.82 19.23 -19.10
CA ASP A 101 25.45 19.59 -18.72
C ASP A 101 24.43 18.76 -19.52
N PRO A 102 23.27 18.41 -18.93
CA PRO A 102 22.21 17.69 -19.63
C PRO A 102 21.80 18.44 -20.91
N LYS A 103 21.61 17.69 -22.00
CA LYS A 103 21.23 18.24 -23.31
C LYS A 103 19.86 17.75 -23.76
N SER A 104 19.59 16.45 -23.63
CA SER A 104 18.29 15.87 -23.88
C SER A 104 17.90 14.95 -22.73
N TRP A 105 16.64 14.99 -22.32
CA TRP A 105 16.13 14.16 -21.24
C TRP A 105 14.62 13.98 -21.34
N GLU A 106 14.14 13.00 -20.58
CA GLU A 106 12.73 12.81 -20.29
C GLU A 106 12.49 12.99 -18.80
N LEU A 107 11.48 13.79 -18.45
CA LEU A 107 10.88 13.76 -17.12
C LEU A 107 9.80 12.68 -17.15
N GLN A 108 9.84 11.77 -16.19
CA GLN A 108 8.96 10.60 -16.16
C GLN A 108 8.32 10.44 -14.79
N GLY A 109 7.06 10.02 -14.76
CA GLY A 109 6.32 9.71 -13.54
C GLY A 109 6.09 8.21 -13.42
N SER A 110 6.20 7.68 -12.22
CA SER A 110 5.88 6.28 -11.91
C SER A 110 5.13 6.18 -10.59
N ASN A 111 4.27 5.17 -10.52
CA ASN A 111 3.59 4.74 -9.31
C ASN A 111 4.03 3.35 -8.85
N ASP A 112 4.72 2.62 -9.73
CA ASP A 112 5.19 1.24 -9.53
C ASP A 112 6.73 1.13 -9.46
N GLY A 113 7.46 2.23 -9.74
CA GLY A 113 8.92 2.25 -9.89
C GLY A 113 9.46 1.53 -11.13
N VAL A 114 8.60 0.83 -11.87
CA VAL A 114 8.97 -0.05 -13.00
C VAL A 114 8.57 0.56 -14.32
N ASN A 115 7.31 0.99 -14.45
CA ASN A 115 6.79 1.70 -15.61
C ASN A 115 6.88 3.19 -15.40
N TRP A 116 7.40 3.85 -16.42
CA TRP A 116 7.66 5.27 -16.40
C TRP A 116 6.84 5.91 -17.51
N THR A 117 5.84 6.69 -17.12
CA THR A 117 5.10 7.53 -18.07
C THR A 117 5.94 8.77 -18.34
N THR A 118 6.32 8.99 -19.61
CA THR A 118 6.96 10.24 -20.01
C THR A 118 5.99 11.41 -19.84
N LEU A 119 6.34 12.33 -18.95
CA LEU A 119 5.57 13.53 -18.63
C LEU A 119 6.01 14.70 -19.51
N ASN A 120 7.32 14.81 -19.75
CA ASN A 120 7.90 15.87 -20.54
C ASN A 120 9.17 15.41 -21.25
N ILE A 121 9.39 15.88 -22.49
CA ILE A 121 10.60 15.60 -23.26
C ILE A 121 11.28 16.92 -23.59
N GLN A 122 12.57 17.02 -23.31
CA GLN A 122 13.39 18.16 -23.73
C GLN A 122 14.54 17.69 -24.60
N ASN A 123 14.83 18.48 -25.63
CA ASN A 123 15.89 18.20 -26.58
C ASN A 123 16.78 19.42 -26.80
N ASN A 124 18.07 19.15 -27.06
CA ASN A 124 19.07 20.14 -27.48
C ASN A 124 19.15 21.39 -26.57
N GLN A 125 19.08 21.17 -25.27
CA GLN A 125 19.17 22.22 -24.26
C GLN A 125 20.63 22.68 -24.08
N ILE A 126 20.78 23.99 -23.93
CA ILE A 126 22.05 24.67 -23.67
C ILE A 126 21.87 25.58 -22.46
N PHE A 127 22.88 25.60 -21.59
CA PHE A 127 23.00 26.51 -20.45
C PHE A 127 24.06 27.57 -20.79
N ALA A 128 23.65 28.83 -20.93
CA ALA A 128 24.51 29.91 -21.42
C ALA A 128 25.56 30.39 -20.41
N SER A 129 25.36 30.07 -19.13
CA SER A 129 26.27 30.35 -18.02
C SER A 129 26.20 29.21 -17.01
N ARG A 130 27.19 29.11 -16.11
CA ARG A 130 27.14 28.16 -14.98
C ARG A 130 26.13 28.61 -13.94
N HIS A 131 25.62 27.66 -13.17
CA HIS A 131 24.55 27.88 -12.18
C HIS A 131 23.28 28.50 -12.79
N LEU A 132 23.09 28.35 -14.11
CA LEU A 132 21.89 28.80 -14.77
C LEU A 132 20.77 27.78 -14.51
N THR A 133 19.68 28.25 -13.91
CA THR A 133 18.43 27.51 -13.76
C THR A 133 17.53 27.74 -14.97
N LYS A 134 16.97 26.65 -15.50
CA LYS A 134 15.94 26.68 -16.55
C LYS A 134 14.67 26.03 -16.03
N TYR A 135 13.53 26.60 -16.37
CA TYR A 135 12.20 26.15 -15.95
C TYR A 135 11.46 25.54 -17.13
N TYR A 136 10.68 24.49 -16.86
CA TYR A 136 9.96 23.71 -17.85
C TYR A 136 8.56 23.39 -17.32
N ASP A 137 7.55 24.04 -17.90
CA ASP A 137 6.13 23.80 -17.57
C ASP A 137 5.51 22.83 -18.59
N PHE A 138 4.58 22.00 -18.13
CA PHE A 138 3.84 21.07 -18.97
C PHE A 138 2.48 20.71 -18.36
N SER A 139 1.53 20.31 -19.21
CA SER A 139 0.22 19.85 -18.73
C SER A 139 0.31 18.41 -18.25
N ASN A 140 -0.09 18.18 -17.00
CA ASN A 140 -0.29 16.85 -16.44
C ASN A 140 -1.41 16.89 -15.42
N THR A 141 -2.25 15.86 -15.46
CA THR A 141 -3.37 15.65 -14.51
C THR A 141 -3.22 14.35 -13.74
N ARG A 142 -2.19 13.54 -14.02
CA ARG A 142 -1.93 12.26 -13.38
C ARG A 142 -0.99 12.46 -12.19
N ALA A 143 -1.29 11.81 -11.08
CA ALA A 143 -0.50 11.88 -9.86
C ALA A 143 0.50 10.70 -9.80
N PHE A 144 1.74 10.98 -9.43
CA PHE A 144 2.82 9.99 -9.33
C PHE A 144 3.52 10.06 -7.97
N ASN A 145 3.85 8.91 -7.38
CA ASN A 145 4.62 8.84 -6.13
C ASN A 145 6.13 8.86 -6.37
N GLN A 146 6.57 8.69 -7.62
CA GLN A 146 7.96 8.80 -8.03
C GLN A 146 8.08 9.62 -9.31
N VAL A 147 9.09 10.48 -9.37
CA VAL A 147 9.40 11.28 -10.56
C VAL A 147 10.89 11.21 -10.85
N ARG A 148 11.21 10.85 -12.09
CA ARG A 148 12.57 10.60 -12.58
C ARG A 148 12.94 11.56 -13.71
N LEU A 149 14.10 12.19 -13.57
CA LEU A 149 14.81 12.81 -14.68
C LEU A 149 15.71 11.78 -15.34
N SER A 150 15.46 11.45 -16.61
CA SER A 150 16.23 10.47 -17.39
C SER A 150 17.01 11.17 -18.51
N VAL A 151 18.29 11.45 -18.28
CA VAL A 151 19.17 12.17 -19.22
C VAL A 151 19.66 11.24 -20.32
N GLN A 152 19.25 11.53 -21.56
CA GLN A 152 19.54 10.73 -22.75
C GLN A 152 20.89 11.10 -23.38
N ASN A 153 21.34 12.34 -23.22
CA ASN A 153 22.68 12.79 -23.60
C ASN A 153 23.03 14.13 -22.93
N ASN A 154 24.33 14.42 -22.91
CA ASN A 154 24.90 15.69 -22.49
C ASN A 154 25.49 16.47 -23.69
N ASN A 155 26.20 17.56 -23.42
CA ASN A 155 26.82 18.40 -24.44
C ASN A 155 28.20 17.91 -24.94
N GLY A 156 28.47 16.60 -24.89
CA GLY A 156 29.61 15.95 -25.55
C GLY A 156 30.75 15.50 -24.63
N ALA A 157 30.56 15.51 -23.31
CA ALA A 157 31.53 14.95 -22.37
C ALA A 157 31.27 13.47 -22.07
N ALA A 158 32.30 12.76 -21.60
CA ALA A 158 32.15 11.38 -21.14
C ALA A 158 31.44 11.24 -19.77
N ILE A 159 31.17 12.36 -19.09
CA ILE A 159 30.60 12.40 -17.74
C ILE A 159 29.45 13.43 -17.67
N LEU A 160 28.51 13.25 -16.76
CA LEU A 160 27.32 14.07 -16.58
C LEU A 160 27.33 14.74 -15.20
N GLN A 161 26.83 15.96 -15.12
CA GLN A 161 26.69 16.71 -13.86
C GLN A 161 25.37 17.49 -13.82
N LEU A 162 24.86 17.76 -12.63
CA LEU A 162 23.69 18.58 -12.40
C LEU A 162 23.76 19.25 -11.02
N ALA A 163 23.52 20.56 -10.93
CA ALA A 163 23.48 21.24 -9.64
C ALA A 163 22.16 21.02 -8.90
N GLU A 164 21.02 21.19 -9.57
CA GLU A 164 19.73 21.08 -8.89
C GLU A 164 18.66 20.61 -9.87
N ILE A 165 17.70 19.85 -9.37
CA ILE A 165 16.38 19.67 -9.96
C ILE A 165 15.30 19.93 -8.89
N GLN A 166 14.34 20.77 -9.23
CA GLN A 166 13.17 21.02 -8.40
C GLN A 166 11.91 20.59 -9.14
N LEU A 167 10.93 20.05 -8.44
CA LEU A 167 9.68 19.58 -9.03
C LEU A 167 8.54 20.47 -8.52
N PHE A 168 7.74 20.99 -9.43
CA PHE A 168 6.65 21.91 -9.13
C PHE A 168 5.31 21.22 -9.37
N GLY A 169 4.47 21.17 -8.34
CA GLY A 169 3.16 20.52 -8.43
C GLY A 169 2.33 20.65 -7.16
N HIS A 170 1.32 19.78 -7.03
CA HIS A 170 0.49 19.69 -5.83
C HIS A 170 0.15 18.23 -5.53
N ALA A 171 -0.30 17.96 -4.30
CA ALA A 171 -0.73 16.62 -3.91
C ALA A 171 -1.84 16.11 -4.83
N GLY A 172 -1.72 14.85 -5.27
CA GLY A 172 -2.82 14.12 -5.87
C GLY A 172 -3.87 13.76 -4.82
N SER A 173 -5.12 13.61 -5.23
CA SER A 173 -6.18 13.12 -4.33
C SER A 173 -6.04 11.62 -3.99
N ASP A 174 -5.21 10.90 -4.74
CA ASP A 174 -5.09 9.44 -4.66
C ASP A 174 -3.62 9.08 -4.39
N ASN A 175 -3.32 8.32 -3.34
CA ASN A 175 -1.96 7.93 -2.91
C ASN A 175 -1.14 7.11 -3.94
N GLY A 176 -1.53 7.06 -5.22
CA GLY A 176 -0.73 6.45 -6.30
C GLY A 176 -0.66 4.95 -6.24
N THR A 177 -1.41 4.35 -5.31
CA THR A 177 -1.59 2.91 -5.33
C THR A 177 -2.38 2.54 -6.58
N PRO A 178 -1.91 1.58 -7.39
CA PRO A 178 -2.73 0.98 -8.44
C PRO A 178 -4.01 0.41 -7.83
N THR A 179 -5.14 1.07 -8.07
CA THR A 179 -6.45 0.61 -7.63
C THR A 179 -7.20 -0.05 -8.77
N LEU A 180 -7.94 -1.12 -8.46
CA LEU A 180 -8.88 -1.72 -9.39
C LEU A 180 -10.28 -1.06 -9.24
N PRO A 181 -11.07 -0.94 -10.32
CA PRO A 181 -10.77 -1.39 -11.68
C PRO A 181 -9.87 -0.41 -12.45
N VAL A 182 -9.08 -0.93 -13.41
CA VAL A 182 -8.36 -0.13 -14.41
C VAL A 182 -9.08 -0.25 -15.75
N ASN A 183 -9.32 0.88 -16.40
CA ASN A 183 -9.89 0.94 -17.75
C ASN A 183 -9.22 2.07 -18.54
N GLU A 184 -8.20 1.72 -19.33
CA GLU A 184 -7.30 2.68 -19.95
C GLU A 184 -6.86 2.21 -21.36
N SER A 185 -6.41 3.15 -22.20
CA SER A 185 -5.93 2.88 -23.55
C SER A 185 -4.45 3.17 -23.69
N TYR A 186 -3.73 2.26 -24.35
CA TYR A 186 -2.28 2.32 -24.53
C TYR A 186 -1.88 2.04 -25.98
N ALA A 187 -0.71 2.53 -26.37
CA ALA A 187 -0.04 2.18 -27.61
C ALA A 187 1.38 1.69 -27.30
N LEU A 188 1.74 0.51 -27.81
CA LEU A 188 3.08 -0.05 -27.66
C LEU A 188 3.71 -0.26 -29.03
N ALA A 189 4.99 0.08 -29.12
CA ALA A 189 5.82 -0.35 -30.25
C ALA A 189 6.18 -1.83 -30.09
N ALA A 190 6.52 -2.49 -31.20
CA ALA A 190 7.00 -3.87 -31.17
C ALA A 190 8.19 -4.03 -30.21
N GLY A 191 8.14 -5.03 -29.34
CA GLY A 191 9.15 -5.32 -28.32
C GLY A 191 9.01 -4.55 -27.02
N GLN A 192 7.98 -3.71 -26.86
CA GLN A 192 7.75 -2.94 -25.63
C GLN A 192 6.78 -3.64 -24.69
N TRP A 193 6.96 -3.37 -23.40
CA TRP A 193 6.09 -3.81 -22.33
C TRP A 193 5.32 -2.63 -21.72
N GLN A 194 4.11 -2.92 -21.25
CA GLN A 194 3.38 -2.09 -20.29
C GLN A 194 3.02 -2.98 -19.11
N HIS A 195 3.42 -2.60 -17.90
CA HIS A 195 2.98 -3.31 -16.70
C HIS A 195 2.02 -2.48 -15.85
N PHE A 196 1.27 -3.17 -15.00
CA PHE A 196 0.29 -2.64 -14.08
C PHE A 196 0.38 -3.40 -12.76
N GLY A 197 -0.03 -2.73 -11.69
CA GLY A 197 0.12 -3.24 -10.34
C GLY A 197 1.45 -2.82 -9.70
N PRO A 198 1.90 -3.51 -8.64
CA PRO A 198 1.27 -4.72 -8.12
C PRO A 198 -0.10 -4.46 -7.51
N TYR A 199 -1.04 -5.35 -7.78
CA TYR A 199 -2.34 -5.40 -7.14
C TYR A 199 -2.29 -6.38 -5.98
N ASN A 200 -2.65 -5.88 -4.81
CA ASN A 200 -2.79 -6.71 -3.63
C ASN A 200 -4.27 -6.95 -3.36
N VAL A 201 -4.80 -8.06 -3.85
CA VAL A 201 -6.23 -8.35 -3.73
C VAL A 201 -6.48 -9.76 -3.22
N GLY A 202 -7.56 -9.90 -2.45
CA GLY A 202 -7.98 -11.18 -1.90
C GLY A 202 -8.85 -12.02 -2.83
N ASN A 203 -9.26 -11.48 -3.99
CA ASN A 203 -10.05 -12.18 -5.00
C ASN A 203 -9.30 -12.26 -6.34
N GLU A 204 -9.86 -13.03 -7.27
CA GLU A 204 -9.28 -13.21 -8.61
C GLU A 204 -9.24 -11.90 -9.39
N VAL A 205 -8.07 -11.52 -9.88
CA VAL A 205 -7.93 -10.43 -10.85
C VAL A 205 -8.15 -10.99 -12.23
N ILE A 206 -9.01 -10.34 -13.00
CA ILE A 206 -9.29 -10.62 -14.40
C ILE A 206 -8.75 -9.44 -15.19
N ALA A 207 -7.84 -9.71 -16.13
CA ALA A 207 -7.34 -8.74 -17.08
C ALA A 207 -7.79 -9.14 -18.50
N THR A 208 -8.24 -8.15 -19.27
CA THR A 208 -8.57 -8.31 -20.68
C THR A 208 -7.96 -7.18 -21.49
N THR A 209 -7.39 -7.49 -22.65
CA THR A 209 -7.04 -6.51 -23.67
C THR A 209 -8.02 -6.56 -24.82
N SER A 210 -8.18 -5.45 -25.53
CA SER A 210 -8.87 -5.40 -26.83
C SER A 210 -8.27 -4.34 -27.71
N GLY A 211 -8.25 -4.51 -29.04
CA GLY A 211 -7.75 -3.48 -29.95
C GLY A 211 -7.18 -4.00 -31.26
N THR A 212 -6.09 -3.38 -31.72
CA THR A 212 -5.44 -3.66 -33.01
C THR A 212 -3.97 -3.97 -32.83
N GLY A 213 -3.41 -4.80 -33.70
CA GLY A 213 -2.03 -5.29 -33.58
C GLY A 213 -1.98 -6.60 -32.81
N ASP A 214 -0.82 -6.90 -32.25
CA ASP A 214 -0.49 -8.16 -31.58
C ASP A 214 0.02 -7.83 -30.17
N ALA A 215 -0.88 -7.90 -29.18
CA ALA A 215 -0.59 -7.54 -27.79
C ALA A 215 -0.92 -8.73 -26.89
N ASP A 216 0.13 -9.33 -26.34
CA ASP A 216 0.03 -10.50 -25.47
C ASP A 216 -0.09 -10.08 -24.02
N LEU A 217 -0.91 -10.81 -23.26
CA LEU A 217 -1.22 -10.52 -21.87
C LEU A 217 -0.62 -11.59 -20.96
N TYR A 218 0.06 -11.16 -19.91
CA TYR A 218 0.72 -12.01 -18.93
C TYR A 218 0.42 -11.52 -17.52
N LEU A 219 0.15 -12.44 -16.60
CA LEU A 219 0.06 -12.17 -15.17
C LEU A 219 1.19 -12.89 -14.45
N ASN A 220 1.76 -12.26 -13.43
CA ASN A 220 2.78 -12.86 -12.58
C ASN A 220 2.72 -12.33 -11.15
N ALA A 221 3.18 -13.12 -10.18
CA ALA A 221 3.24 -12.74 -8.77
C ALA A 221 4.66 -12.37 -8.35
N GLY A 222 4.82 -11.39 -7.46
CA GLY A 222 6.13 -11.01 -6.89
C GLY A 222 6.99 -10.13 -7.79
N SER A 223 6.73 -10.13 -9.09
CA SER A 223 7.44 -9.32 -10.08
C SER A 223 6.62 -9.16 -11.35
N VAL A 224 6.96 -8.16 -12.16
CA VAL A 224 6.44 -8.06 -13.52
C VAL A 224 6.65 -9.36 -14.29
N ALA A 225 5.67 -9.72 -15.10
CA ALA A 225 5.76 -10.91 -15.95
C ALA A 225 6.77 -10.69 -17.08
N THR A 226 7.38 -11.79 -17.53
CA THR A 226 8.17 -11.86 -18.77
C THR A 226 7.59 -12.96 -19.65
N THR A 227 8.07 -13.10 -20.90
CA THR A 227 7.64 -14.18 -21.79
C THR A 227 7.98 -15.59 -21.28
N ASN A 228 8.88 -15.72 -20.29
CA ASN A 228 9.27 -17.00 -19.69
C ASN A 228 8.88 -17.13 -18.22
N GLN A 229 8.33 -16.08 -17.60
CA GLN A 229 7.99 -16.03 -16.18
C GLN A 229 6.62 -15.39 -16.01
N HIS A 230 5.63 -16.24 -15.84
CA HIS A 230 4.23 -15.88 -15.70
C HIS A 230 3.46 -17.01 -15.03
N ILE A 231 2.41 -16.66 -14.31
CA ILE A 231 1.45 -17.62 -13.74
C ILE A 231 0.24 -17.83 -14.64
N CYS A 232 -0.04 -16.86 -15.51
CA CYS A 232 -1.05 -16.97 -16.57
C CYS A 232 -0.61 -16.14 -17.78
N GLN A 233 -0.94 -16.62 -18.99
CA GLN A 233 -0.71 -15.90 -20.24
C GLN A 233 -1.85 -16.14 -21.23
N SER A 234 -2.04 -15.18 -22.13
CA SER A 234 -2.91 -15.27 -23.29
C SER A 234 -2.21 -14.55 -24.45
N THR A 235 -1.96 -15.28 -25.53
CA THR A 235 -1.03 -14.89 -26.61
C THR A 235 -1.61 -15.15 -28.01
N SER A 236 -2.86 -14.74 -28.25
CA SER A 236 -3.44 -14.84 -29.59
C SER A 236 -2.72 -13.87 -30.55
N PRO A 237 -2.75 -14.09 -31.88
CA PRO A 237 -2.16 -13.15 -32.85
C PRO A 237 -2.90 -11.80 -32.97
N THR A 238 -3.59 -11.35 -31.93
CA THR A 238 -4.42 -10.14 -31.89
C THR A 238 -4.20 -9.41 -30.57
N ALA A 239 -4.73 -8.19 -30.44
CA ALA A 239 -4.72 -7.48 -29.17
C ALA A 239 -5.90 -7.85 -28.25
N ASN A 240 -6.59 -8.97 -28.49
CA ASN A 240 -7.76 -9.41 -27.72
C ASN A 240 -7.41 -10.61 -26.85
N GLU A 241 -6.91 -10.35 -25.65
CA GLU A 241 -6.47 -11.37 -24.71
C GLU A 241 -7.29 -11.36 -23.43
N GLN A 242 -7.32 -12.49 -22.74
CA GLN A 242 -7.91 -12.58 -21.40
C GLN A 242 -7.09 -13.53 -20.53
N CYS A 243 -6.77 -13.08 -19.33
CA CYS A 243 -6.02 -13.85 -18.36
C CYS A 243 -6.47 -13.47 -16.94
N SER A 244 -6.53 -14.45 -16.04
CA SER A 244 -6.90 -14.23 -14.65
C SER A 244 -5.98 -15.00 -13.70
N ALA A 245 -5.78 -14.44 -12.52
CA ALA A 245 -5.04 -15.10 -11.45
C ALA A 245 -5.44 -14.54 -10.07
N ILE A 246 -5.21 -15.33 -9.03
CA ILE A 246 -5.31 -14.91 -7.63
C ILE A 246 -3.90 -14.90 -7.08
N SER A 247 -3.43 -13.74 -6.62
CA SER A 247 -2.18 -13.63 -5.88
C SER A 247 -2.12 -12.34 -5.08
N ASN A 248 -1.36 -12.37 -3.99
CA ASN A 248 -0.86 -11.14 -3.38
C ASN A 248 0.32 -10.65 -4.25
N ASP A 249 0.48 -9.34 -4.42
CA ASP A 249 1.53 -8.76 -5.28
C ASP A 249 1.41 -9.14 -6.76
N LEU A 250 0.20 -9.08 -7.31
CA LEU A 250 -0.06 -9.48 -8.69
C LEU A 250 0.25 -8.37 -9.70
N TYR A 251 1.12 -8.66 -10.65
CA TYR A 251 1.39 -7.81 -11.81
C TYR A 251 0.60 -8.28 -13.02
N VAL A 252 0.06 -7.31 -13.76
CA VAL A 252 -0.50 -7.52 -15.10
C VAL A 252 0.46 -6.87 -16.09
N SER A 253 0.89 -7.61 -17.09
CA SER A 253 1.86 -7.17 -18.11
C SER A 253 1.28 -7.38 -19.50
N VAL A 254 1.42 -6.38 -20.36
CA VAL A 254 1.09 -6.45 -21.78
C VAL A 254 2.36 -6.28 -22.59
N TYR A 255 2.60 -7.16 -23.56
CA TYR A 255 3.75 -7.09 -24.45
C TYR A 255 3.30 -6.93 -25.90
N GLY A 256 3.84 -5.93 -26.60
CA GLY A 256 3.58 -5.73 -28.03
C GLY A 256 4.49 -6.58 -28.90
N TYR A 257 3.99 -7.67 -29.49
CA TYR A 257 4.72 -8.42 -30.53
C TYR A 257 4.76 -7.67 -31.86
N SER A 258 3.83 -6.76 -32.08
CA SER A 258 3.85 -5.76 -33.15
C SER A 258 3.46 -4.38 -32.61
N ASN A 259 3.52 -3.35 -33.47
CA ASN A 259 2.95 -2.05 -33.10
C ASN A 259 1.45 -2.23 -32.82
N THR A 260 1.05 -1.97 -31.59
CA THR A 260 -0.28 -2.32 -31.08
C THR A 260 -0.92 -1.13 -30.39
N GLN A 261 -2.24 -1.04 -30.49
CA GLN A 261 -3.08 -0.15 -29.71
C GLN A 261 -4.11 -1.01 -29.00
N PHE A 262 -4.17 -0.94 -27.68
CA PHE A 262 -5.08 -1.76 -26.89
C PHE A 262 -5.75 -0.95 -25.79
N ASN A 263 -6.99 -1.34 -25.48
CA ASN A 263 -7.66 -0.99 -24.24
C ASN A 263 -7.43 -2.13 -23.26
N ILE A 264 -6.95 -1.80 -22.06
CA ILE A 264 -6.83 -2.73 -20.95
C ILE A 264 -8.01 -2.54 -20.01
N ASN A 265 -8.60 -3.64 -19.58
CA ASN A 265 -9.55 -3.67 -18.48
C ASN A 265 -9.05 -4.66 -17.43
N ILE A 266 -8.82 -4.19 -16.21
CA ILE A 266 -8.38 -5.01 -15.08
C ILE A 266 -9.41 -4.86 -13.97
N THR A 267 -9.99 -5.97 -13.54
CA THR A 267 -11.03 -5.99 -12.50
C THR A 267 -10.73 -7.05 -11.45
N GLU A 268 -11.03 -6.75 -10.20
CA GLU A 268 -11.12 -7.78 -9.15
C GLU A 268 -12.52 -8.43 -9.24
N ASN A 269 -12.58 -9.76 -9.34
CA ASN A 269 -13.79 -10.56 -9.27
C ASN A 269 -14.33 -10.52 -7.83
N THR A 270 -14.89 -9.37 -7.47
CA THR A 270 -15.58 -9.18 -6.21
C THR A 270 -16.91 -9.94 -6.26
N PRO A 271 -17.19 -10.84 -5.31
CA PRO A 271 -18.49 -11.49 -5.24
C PRO A 271 -19.59 -10.42 -5.21
N THR A 272 -20.51 -10.44 -6.17
CA THR A 272 -21.71 -9.58 -6.09
C THR A 272 -22.60 -10.08 -4.97
N ASP A 273 -23.04 -9.21 -4.06
CA ASP A 273 -23.88 -9.59 -2.92
C ASP A 273 -25.19 -10.21 -3.41
N PRO A 274 -25.42 -11.53 -3.21
CA PRO A 274 -26.70 -12.13 -3.49
C PRO A 274 -27.66 -12.03 -2.29
N GLY A 275 -27.28 -11.36 -1.21
CA GLY A 275 -27.85 -11.52 0.13
C GLY A 275 -27.95 -10.25 0.98
N ASN A 276 -28.58 -9.19 0.46
CA ASN A 276 -29.16 -8.07 1.23
C ASN A 276 -28.30 -7.49 2.39
N GLY A 277 -26.97 -7.52 2.31
CA GLY A 277 -26.07 -7.06 3.37
C GLY A 277 -25.89 -8.01 4.57
N GLN A 278 -26.10 -9.32 4.44
CA GLN A 278 -25.87 -10.31 5.50
C GLN A 278 -24.44 -10.86 5.52
N TRP A 279 -23.90 -11.12 6.71
CA TRP A 279 -22.62 -11.80 6.90
C TRP A 279 -22.73 -13.30 6.63
N LYS A 280 -21.92 -13.82 5.71
CA LYS A 280 -21.97 -15.22 5.28
C LYS A 280 -21.04 -16.10 6.11
N LYS A 281 -21.61 -17.10 6.80
CA LYS A 281 -20.84 -18.09 7.54
C LYS A 281 -20.04 -18.99 6.58
N PRO A 282 -18.75 -19.26 6.85
CA PRO A 282 -18.03 -20.29 6.12
C PRO A 282 -18.60 -21.68 6.45
N VAL A 283 -18.40 -22.64 5.55
CA VAL A 283 -18.66 -24.05 5.85
C VAL A 283 -17.63 -24.53 6.85
N VAL A 284 -18.08 -25.09 7.98
CA VAL A 284 -17.18 -25.66 8.99
C VAL A 284 -17.20 -27.18 8.93
N ASP A 285 -16.03 -27.76 8.72
CA ASP A 285 -15.75 -29.19 8.79
C ASP A 285 -15.04 -29.51 10.12
N PHE A 286 -15.80 -29.91 11.13
CA PHE A 286 -15.26 -30.29 12.43
C PHE A 286 -14.85 -31.77 12.44
N VAL A 287 -13.57 -32.02 12.69
CA VAL A 287 -12.99 -33.37 12.69
C VAL A 287 -12.26 -33.62 14.00
N ASP A 288 -12.58 -34.74 14.62
CA ASP A 288 -11.92 -35.17 15.84
C ASP A 288 -11.22 -36.50 15.62
N LEU A 289 -9.89 -36.43 15.56
CA LEU A 289 -9.03 -37.57 15.28
C LEU A 289 -8.65 -38.34 16.55
N ASN A 290 -8.94 -37.80 17.73
CA ASN A 290 -8.64 -38.42 19.03
C ASN A 290 -9.82 -38.31 20.00
N PRO A 291 -11.01 -38.85 19.65
CA PRO A 291 -12.23 -38.74 20.46
C PRO A 291 -12.15 -39.45 21.82
N GLU A 292 -11.20 -40.36 21.98
CA GLU A 292 -10.92 -41.07 23.23
C GLU A 292 -10.25 -40.19 24.29
N THR A 293 -9.64 -39.07 23.91
CA THR A 293 -8.90 -38.20 24.83
C THR A 293 -9.85 -37.39 25.72
N GLN A 294 -9.42 -37.13 26.96
CA GLN A 294 -10.23 -36.35 27.90
C GLN A 294 -10.45 -34.92 27.39
N GLY A 295 -9.45 -34.30 26.75
CA GLY A 295 -9.59 -32.97 26.15
C GLY A 295 -10.66 -32.90 25.05
N SER A 296 -10.76 -33.92 24.19
CA SER A 296 -11.84 -34.00 23.20
C SER A 296 -13.21 -34.10 23.87
N GLN A 297 -13.35 -35.00 24.86
CA GLN A 297 -14.60 -35.20 25.58
C GLN A 297 -15.04 -33.93 26.32
N LEU A 298 -14.09 -33.19 26.92
CA LEU A 298 -14.34 -31.90 27.54
C LEU A 298 -14.87 -30.88 26.52
N LEU A 299 -14.24 -30.76 25.35
CA LEU A 299 -14.68 -29.82 24.32
C LEU A 299 -16.10 -30.14 23.84
N ARG A 300 -16.39 -31.41 23.52
CA ARG A 300 -17.74 -31.83 23.08
C ARG A 300 -18.82 -31.62 24.14
N ARG A 301 -18.46 -31.69 25.42
CA ARG A 301 -19.37 -31.39 26.54
C ARG A 301 -19.65 -29.89 26.61
N ILE A 302 -18.61 -29.08 26.49
CA ILE A 302 -18.66 -27.63 26.73
C ILE A 302 -19.25 -26.90 25.51
N ILE A 303 -18.90 -27.34 24.30
CA ILE A 303 -19.35 -26.77 23.02
C ILE A 303 -20.25 -27.81 22.34
N GLN A 304 -21.57 -27.66 22.50
CA GLN A 304 -22.55 -28.67 22.05
C GLN A 304 -22.64 -28.80 20.53
N ASP A 305 -22.49 -27.70 19.79
CA ASP A 305 -22.40 -27.68 18.33
C ASP A 305 -21.10 -26.97 17.91
N PRO A 306 -19.96 -27.70 17.88
CA PRO A 306 -18.66 -27.11 17.55
C PRO A 306 -18.65 -26.42 16.20
N ALA A 307 -19.29 -27.03 15.18
CA ALA A 307 -19.29 -26.47 13.83
C ALA A 307 -20.06 -25.14 13.77
N ALA A 308 -21.25 -25.06 14.37
CA ALA A 308 -22.02 -23.81 14.41
C ALA A 308 -21.34 -22.73 15.26
N HIS A 309 -20.71 -23.13 16.37
CA HIS A 309 -19.95 -22.22 17.25
C HIS A 309 -18.76 -21.59 16.51
N MET A 310 -17.95 -22.42 15.84
CA MET A 310 -16.80 -21.96 15.04
C MET A 310 -17.26 -21.08 13.88
N ALA A 311 -18.34 -21.46 13.18
CA ALA A 311 -18.90 -20.66 12.10
C ALA A 311 -19.35 -19.27 12.60
N GLN A 312 -19.85 -19.17 13.83
CA GLN A 312 -20.19 -17.89 14.45
C GLN A 312 -18.95 -17.06 14.77
N ARG A 313 -17.91 -17.65 15.37
CA ARG A 313 -16.64 -16.97 15.64
C ARG A 313 -15.98 -16.42 14.37
N CYS A 314 -16.14 -17.10 13.23
CA CYS A 314 -15.69 -16.54 11.94
C CYS A 314 -16.39 -15.23 11.58
N ILE A 315 -17.71 -15.12 11.80
CA ILE A 315 -18.43 -13.87 11.56
C ILE A 315 -17.99 -12.78 12.52
N ASP A 316 -17.81 -13.12 13.79
CA ASP A 316 -17.42 -12.16 14.82
C ASP A 316 -16.04 -11.54 14.47
N VAL A 317 -15.09 -12.34 13.98
CA VAL A 317 -13.79 -11.86 13.47
C VAL A 317 -13.95 -11.02 12.19
N ALA A 318 -14.77 -11.47 11.23
CA ALA A 318 -15.01 -10.74 9.99
C ALA A 318 -15.56 -9.31 10.25
N GLN A 319 -16.44 -9.16 11.24
CA GLN A 319 -17.02 -7.88 11.66
C GLN A 319 -16.01 -6.92 12.31
N VAL A 320 -14.92 -7.44 12.87
CA VAL A 320 -13.80 -6.63 13.39
C VAL A 320 -12.97 -6.08 12.23
N LEU A 321 -12.72 -6.91 11.21
CA LEU A 321 -11.80 -6.63 10.11
C LEU A 321 -12.42 -5.90 8.92
N TYR A 322 -13.75 -5.89 8.80
CA TYR A 322 -14.50 -5.36 7.66
C TYR A 322 -15.73 -4.54 8.07
N LYS A 323 -16.21 -3.68 7.17
CA LYS A 323 -17.49 -2.96 7.32
C LYS A 323 -18.53 -3.38 6.30
N ASP A 324 -18.08 -3.79 5.12
CA ASP A 324 -18.92 -4.41 4.11
C ASP A 324 -18.80 -5.94 4.22
N PRO A 325 -19.90 -6.68 4.47
CA PRO A 325 -19.88 -8.15 4.49
C PRO A 325 -19.29 -8.79 3.23
N ILE A 326 -19.42 -8.14 2.08
CA ILE A 326 -18.93 -8.64 0.79
C ILE A 326 -17.41 -8.85 0.83
N GLU A 327 -16.68 -7.93 1.47
CA GLU A 327 -15.22 -7.99 1.57
C GLU A 327 -14.74 -9.23 2.35
N SER A 328 -15.59 -9.80 3.20
CA SER A 328 -15.29 -11.01 3.97
C SER A 328 -15.56 -12.32 3.21
N ASN A 329 -16.28 -12.30 2.09
CA ASN A 329 -16.74 -13.52 1.40
C ASN A 329 -15.62 -14.40 0.81
N ARG A 330 -14.38 -13.92 0.83
CA ARG A 330 -13.19 -14.67 0.44
C ARG A 330 -12.98 -15.93 1.29
N PHE A 331 -13.34 -15.91 2.58
CA PHE A 331 -13.17 -17.07 3.46
C PHE A 331 -14.41 -17.96 3.43
N LYS A 332 -14.26 -19.13 2.81
CA LYS A 332 -15.36 -20.01 2.41
C LYS A 332 -15.47 -21.25 3.28
N LYS A 333 -14.34 -21.77 3.77
CA LYS A 333 -14.28 -23.04 4.48
C LYS A 333 -13.26 -23.04 5.60
N LEU A 334 -13.71 -23.46 6.78
CA LEU A 334 -12.86 -23.76 7.92
C LEU A 334 -12.91 -25.26 8.19
N ARG A 335 -11.76 -25.93 8.21
CA ARG A 335 -11.62 -27.24 8.81
C ARG A 335 -11.05 -27.08 10.22
N PHE A 336 -11.68 -27.70 11.22
CA PHE A 336 -11.21 -27.63 12.59
C PHE A 336 -10.90 -29.04 13.08
N GLU A 337 -9.64 -29.30 13.39
CA GLU A 337 -9.15 -30.63 13.78
C GLU A 337 -8.78 -30.69 15.26
N LEU A 338 -9.26 -31.72 15.95
CA LEU A 338 -8.75 -32.11 17.27
C LEU A 338 -7.77 -33.26 17.14
N ARG A 339 -6.57 -33.09 17.72
CA ARG A 339 -5.50 -34.10 17.71
C ARG A 339 -4.73 -34.11 19.03
N ALA A 340 -4.23 -35.27 19.46
CA ALA A 340 -3.42 -35.37 20.67
C ALA A 340 -1.96 -34.91 20.47
N LYS A 341 -1.41 -35.15 19.28
CA LYS A 341 -0.05 -34.81 18.84
C LYS A 341 -0.09 -34.24 17.43
N ASP A 342 0.92 -33.45 17.07
CA ASP A 342 1.04 -32.85 15.75
C ASP A 342 1.33 -33.90 14.65
N HIS A 343 1.54 -33.48 13.40
CA HIS A 343 1.84 -34.40 12.30
C HIS A 343 3.17 -35.17 12.47
N TRP A 344 4.06 -34.71 13.35
CA TRP A 344 5.35 -35.33 13.67
C TRP A 344 5.37 -36.04 15.03
N GLY A 345 4.22 -36.18 15.69
CA GLY A 345 4.08 -36.83 16.99
C GLY A 345 4.52 -36.00 18.20
N LYS A 346 4.70 -34.67 18.07
CA LYS A 346 5.09 -33.77 19.16
C LYS A 346 3.88 -33.11 19.84
N GLU A 347 4.12 -32.58 21.04
CA GLU A 347 3.15 -31.74 21.75
C GLU A 347 3.07 -30.35 21.12
N PHE A 348 1.87 -29.79 21.13
CA PHE A 348 1.56 -28.48 20.56
C PHE A 348 0.32 -27.89 21.26
N VAL A 349 0.01 -26.63 20.97
CA VAL A 349 -1.19 -25.92 21.46
C VAL A 349 -2.23 -25.86 20.35
N ALA A 350 -1.96 -25.03 19.35
CA ALA A 350 -2.74 -24.91 18.12
C ALA A 350 -1.85 -24.38 17.00
N TYR A 351 -2.25 -24.60 15.75
CA TYR A 351 -1.63 -23.99 14.58
C TYR A 351 -2.60 -23.97 13.39
N LYS A 352 -2.39 -23.03 12.46
CA LYS A 352 -3.06 -23.04 11.14
C LYS A 352 -2.30 -23.85 10.10
N MET A 353 -3.06 -24.40 9.14
CA MET A 353 -2.58 -24.90 7.86
C MET A 353 -3.50 -24.40 6.74
N GLY A 354 -3.03 -24.49 5.51
CA GLY A 354 -3.77 -24.05 4.32
C GLY A 354 -2.90 -23.14 3.47
N GLU A 355 -3.31 -22.94 2.23
CA GLU A 355 -2.70 -21.98 1.34
C GLU A 355 -3.36 -20.62 1.56
N ASP A 356 -2.54 -19.61 1.86
CA ASP A 356 -3.04 -18.23 2.04
C ASP A 356 -3.75 -17.77 0.76
N GLY A 357 -4.91 -17.13 0.90
CA GLY A 357 -5.73 -16.69 -0.24
C GLY A 357 -6.60 -17.76 -0.91
N SER A 358 -6.46 -19.05 -0.57
CA SER A 358 -7.33 -20.12 -1.10
C SER A 358 -8.81 -19.98 -0.71
N GLY A 359 -9.08 -19.19 0.34
CA GLY A 359 -10.40 -19.11 0.97
C GLY A 359 -10.72 -20.31 1.85
N GLU A 360 -9.76 -21.21 2.06
CA GLU A 360 -9.87 -22.36 2.94
C GLU A 360 -8.74 -22.37 3.97
N MET A 361 -9.04 -22.74 5.22
CA MET A 361 -8.01 -22.92 6.24
C MET A 361 -8.32 -24.13 7.10
N THR A 362 -7.28 -24.71 7.69
CA THR A 362 -7.39 -25.72 8.74
C THR A 362 -6.81 -25.18 10.03
N ILE A 363 -7.56 -25.25 11.13
CA ILE A 363 -7.06 -25.00 12.48
C ILE A 363 -6.92 -26.37 13.16
N VAL A 364 -5.75 -26.65 13.72
CA VAL A 364 -5.52 -27.86 14.51
C VAL A 364 -5.34 -27.47 15.96
N VAL A 365 -6.10 -28.10 16.87
CA VAL A 365 -6.01 -27.85 18.31
C VAL A 365 -5.66 -29.14 19.06
N SER A 366 -4.74 -29.00 20.02
CA SER A 366 -4.25 -30.10 20.83
C SER A 366 -5.23 -30.51 21.93
N THR A 367 -5.70 -31.75 21.88
CA THR A 367 -6.56 -32.28 22.95
C THR A 367 -5.79 -32.47 24.26
N THR A 368 -4.48 -32.72 24.20
CA THR A 368 -3.64 -32.83 25.40
C THR A 368 -3.43 -31.48 26.08
N HIS A 369 -3.33 -30.39 25.30
CA HIS A 369 -3.30 -29.02 25.82
C HIS A 369 -4.60 -28.66 26.53
N LEU A 370 -5.76 -28.98 25.94
CA LEU A 370 -7.06 -28.72 26.58
C LEU A 370 -7.20 -29.47 27.92
N GLU A 371 -6.76 -30.72 27.99
CA GLU A 371 -6.78 -31.49 29.25
C GLU A 371 -5.87 -30.87 30.32
N LYS A 372 -4.67 -30.43 29.91
CA LYS A 372 -3.74 -29.73 30.81
C LYS A 372 -4.35 -28.42 31.32
N LEU A 373 -4.88 -27.59 30.42
CA LEU A 373 -5.49 -26.31 30.74
C LEU A 373 -6.67 -26.46 31.70
N TYR A 374 -7.54 -27.46 31.47
CA TYR A 374 -8.67 -27.74 32.36
C TYR A 374 -8.19 -28.03 33.78
N ARG A 375 -7.16 -28.88 33.93
CA ARG A 375 -6.60 -29.24 35.25
C ARG A 375 -5.94 -28.04 35.94
N GLU A 376 -5.10 -27.31 35.22
CA GLU A 376 -4.39 -26.14 35.76
C GLU A 376 -5.34 -24.98 36.07
N GLY A 377 -6.43 -24.85 35.31
CA GLY A 377 -7.52 -23.89 35.53
C GLY A 377 -8.51 -24.30 36.62
N GLY A 378 -8.20 -25.29 37.46
CA GLY A 378 -9.05 -25.71 38.57
C GLY A 378 -10.32 -26.47 38.14
N ASN A 379 -10.24 -27.22 37.04
CA ASN A 379 -11.36 -27.94 36.42
C ASN A 379 -12.48 -27.01 35.90
N SER A 380 -12.09 -25.88 35.30
CA SER A 380 -13.01 -24.85 34.83
C SER A 380 -13.40 -25.04 33.36
N ASP A 381 -14.70 -25.18 33.09
CA ASP A 381 -15.24 -25.18 31.72
C ASP A 381 -14.99 -23.85 31.00
N ALA A 382 -15.02 -22.75 31.75
CA ALA A 382 -14.74 -21.42 31.20
C ALA A 382 -13.30 -21.30 30.70
N ALA A 383 -12.33 -21.99 31.32
CA ALA A 383 -10.95 -21.97 30.83
C ALA A 383 -10.81 -22.60 29.44
N ILE A 384 -11.59 -23.67 29.17
CA ILE A 384 -11.59 -24.34 27.86
C ILE A 384 -12.34 -23.49 26.83
N ALA A 385 -13.50 -22.95 27.20
CA ALA A 385 -14.27 -22.08 26.31
C ALA A 385 -13.46 -20.83 25.90
N ASP A 386 -12.82 -20.15 26.88
CA ASP A 386 -12.00 -18.96 26.65
C ASP A 386 -10.78 -19.27 25.75
N GLU A 387 -10.16 -20.44 25.90
CA GLU A 387 -9.02 -20.81 25.06
C GLU A 387 -9.43 -21.16 23.64
N ILE A 388 -10.53 -21.91 23.46
CA ILE A 388 -11.05 -22.21 22.12
C ILE A 388 -11.46 -20.93 21.39
N ASP A 389 -12.19 -20.03 22.06
CA ASP A 389 -12.55 -18.75 21.47
C ASP A 389 -11.30 -17.90 21.20
N GLY A 390 -10.34 -17.84 22.12
CA GLY A 390 -9.09 -17.14 21.90
C GLY A 390 -8.27 -17.67 20.72
N ILE A 391 -8.20 -19.00 20.54
CA ILE A 391 -7.57 -19.63 19.36
C ILE A 391 -8.34 -19.24 18.10
N LEU A 392 -9.68 -19.33 18.12
CA LEU A 392 -10.49 -18.97 16.96
C LEU A 392 -10.33 -17.49 16.57
N PHE A 393 -10.36 -16.55 17.52
CA PHE A 393 -10.16 -15.13 17.21
C PHE A 393 -8.77 -14.85 16.62
N HIS A 394 -7.72 -15.53 17.10
CA HIS A 394 -6.37 -15.40 16.53
C HIS A 394 -6.27 -16.03 15.15
N GLU A 395 -6.53 -17.34 15.06
CA GLU A 395 -6.26 -18.11 13.84
C GLU A 395 -7.22 -17.74 12.71
N VAL A 396 -8.50 -17.48 13.00
CA VAL A 396 -9.47 -17.07 11.97
C VAL A 396 -9.16 -15.67 11.44
N THR A 397 -8.47 -14.81 12.21
CA THR A 397 -7.99 -13.53 11.67
C THR A 397 -7.09 -13.77 10.47
N HIS A 398 -6.24 -14.80 10.48
CA HIS A 398 -5.38 -15.16 9.34
C HIS A 398 -6.16 -15.63 8.10
N GLY A 399 -7.40 -16.08 8.25
CA GLY A 399 -8.29 -16.36 7.11
C GLY A 399 -8.85 -15.08 6.47
N TYR A 400 -8.92 -13.99 7.24
CA TYR A 400 -9.61 -12.75 6.86
C TYR A 400 -8.72 -11.53 6.67
N ASN A 401 -7.51 -11.44 7.24
CA ASN A 401 -6.68 -10.26 7.11
C ASN A 401 -6.09 -10.07 5.70
N ASN A 402 -5.93 -8.83 5.25
CA ASN A 402 -5.14 -8.54 4.06
C ASN A 402 -3.65 -8.66 4.38
N SER A 403 -2.83 -8.96 3.39
CA SER A 403 -1.37 -9.07 3.55
C SER A 403 -0.69 -7.81 3.07
N PRO A 404 0.11 -7.07 3.85
CA PRO A 404 0.76 -5.86 3.35
C PRO A 404 1.84 -6.18 2.32
N LEU A 405 1.99 -5.33 1.31
CA LEU A 405 3.16 -5.37 0.42
C LEU A 405 4.32 -4.63 1.06
N THR A 406 5.27 -5.38 1.62
CA THR A 406 6.46 -4.85 2.28
C THR A 406 7.72 -5.36 1.61
N HIS A 407 8.82 -4.62 1.69
CA HIS A 407 10.13 -5.12 1.23
C HIS A 407 10.71 -6.24 2.12
N ASP A 408 10.16 -6.42 3.32
CA ASP A 408 10.62 -7.42 4.27
C ASP A 408 10.04 -8.80 3.98
N SER A 409 10.81 -9.83 4.32
CA SER A 409 10.32 -11.21 4.35
C SER A 409 9.53 -11.51 5.62
N TYR A 410 8.78 -12.62 5.61
CA TYR A 410 8.11 -13.12 6.81
C TYR A 410 9.14 -13.54 7.86
N GLY A 411 9.25 -12.80 8.97
CA GLY A 411 10.17 -13.15 10.04
C GLY A 411 10.02 -12.27 11.28
N ASP A 412 10.49 -12.79 12.40
CA ASP A 412 10.50 -12.07 13.68
C ASP A 412 11.22 -10.72 13.57
N GLY A 413 10.58 -9.65 14.06
CA GLY A 413 11.07 -8.28 13.97
C GLY A 413 10.87 -7.59 12.61
N GLN A 414 10.23 -8.25 11.64
CA GLN A 414 9.93 -7.70 10.31
C GLN A 414 8.51 -7.14 10.25
N ALA A 415 8.29 -6.16 9.36
CA ALA A 415 7.01 -5.45 9.26
C ALA A 415 5.85 -6.38 8.87
N TYR A 416 6.04 -7.27 7.89
CA TYR A 416 4.99 -8.21 7.44
C TYR A 416 4.53 -9.13 8.58
N TRP A 417 5.49 -9.70 9.31
CA TRP A 417 5.20 -10.61 10.43
C TRP A 417 4.54 -9.89 11.59
N ALA A 418 5.07 -8.73 11.97
CA ALA A 418 4.51 -7.92 13.05
C ALA A 418 3.08 -7.45 12.75
N PHE A 419 2.80 -7.09 11.49
CA PHE A 419 1.44 -6.85 11.03
C PHE A 419 0.58 -8.10 11.21
N THR A 420 1.01 -9.23 10.65
CA THR A 420 0.20 -10.46 10.57
C THR A 420 -0.15 -10.99 11.94
N GLU A 421 0.87 -11.24 12.78
CA GLU A 421 0.65 -11.80 14.13
C GLU A 421 0.15 -10.75 15.12
N GLY A 422 0.59 -9.50 14.98
CA GLY A 422 0.12 -8.40 15.83
C GLY A 422 -1.36 -8.07 15.61
N LEU A 423 -1.84 -8.11 14.36
CA LEU A 423 -3.26 -7.90 14.03
C LEU A 423 -4.12 -9.03 14.59
N ALA A 424 -3.73 -10.29 14.37
CA ALA A 424 -4.42 -11.45 14.91
C ALA A 424 -4.51 -11.41 16.45
N ASP A 425 -3.41 -11.06 17.11
CA ASP A 425 -3.40 -10.97 18.57
C ASP A 425 -4.17 -9.74 19.07
N GLY A 426 -4.15 -8.62 18.34
CA GLY A 426 -4.99 -7.45 18.62
C GLY A 426 -6.49 -7.76 18.55
N VAL A 427 -6.92 -8.55 17.56
CA VAL A 427 -8.30 -9.06 17.44
C VAL A 427 -8.65 -9.97 18.63
N ARG A 428 -7.76 -10.91 19.01
CA ARG A 428 -7.92 -11.78 20.18
C ARG A 428 -8.04 -10.98 21.48
N ILE A 429 -7.17 -9.98 21.68
CA ILE A 429 -7.15 -9.13 22.88
C ILE A 429 -8.41 -8.27 22.95
N GLY A 430 -8.81 -7.66 21.84
CA GLY A 430 -10.02 -6.83 21.76
C GLY A 430 -11.33 -7.61 22.00
N ALA A 431 -11.31 -8.92 21.82
CA ALA A 431 -12.41 -9.83 22.18
C ALA A 431 -12.37 -10.33 23.64
N GLY A 432 -11.36 -9.90 24.42
CA GLY A 432 -11.24 -10.25 25.85
C GLY A 432 -10.41 -11.51 26.13
N PHE A 433 -9.85 -12.18 25.12
CA PHE A 433 -9.16 -13.48 25.27
C PHE A 433 -7.64 -13.36 25.48
N HIS A 434 -7.20 -12.54 26.45
CA HIS A 434 -5.79 -12.17 26.65
C HIS A 434 -5.21 -12.55 28.03
N LYS A 435 -6.00 -13.20 28.90
CA LYS A 435 -5.75 -13.33 30.35
C LYS A 435 -4.41 -13.97 30.75
N THR A 436 -3.74 -14.66 29.84
CA THR A 436 -2.43 -15.30 30.07
C THR A 436 -1.25 -14.43 29.64
N ARG A 437 -1.49 -13.21 29.15
CA ARG A 437 -0.48 -12.31 28.56
C ARG A 437 -0.57 -10.91 29.16
N GLN A 438 0.51 -10.15 29.06
CA GLN A 438 0.61 -8.78 29.58
C GLN A 438 1.30 -7.86 28.57
N PRO A 439 0.99 -6.55 28.54
CA PRO A 439 1.69 -5.56 27.74
C PRO A 439 3.22 -5.62 27.94
N ASN A 440 3.97 -5.63 26.83
CA ASN A 440 5.43 -5.56 26.84
C ASN A 440 5.94 -4.33 26.09
N VAL A 441 6.18 -3.24 26.81
CA VAL A 441 6.68 -1.97 26.22
C VAL A 441 8.21 -1.88 26.19
N ASN A 442 8.90 -2.88 26.76
CA ASN A 442 10.36 -2.93 26.84
C ASN A 442 10.98 -3.81 25.75
N ASP A 443 10.17 -4.35 24.84
CA ASP A 443 10.65 -5.06 23.67
C ASP A 443 11.50 -4.12 22.80
N PRO A 444 12.77 -4.43 22.52
CA PRO A 444 13.62 -3.58 21.68
C PRO A 444 13.10 -3.44 20.25
N LYS A 445 12.25 -4.36 19.79
CA LYS A 445 11.59 -4.31 18.47
C LYS A 445 10.39 -3.37 18.45
N LYS A 446 9.94 -2.86 19.60
CA LYS A 446 8.75 -2.02 19.74
C LYS A 446 7.52 -2.67 19.07
N TRP A 447 6.79 -1.92 18.24
CA TRP A 447 5.63 -2.42 17.48
C TRP A 447 5.96 -3.50 16.43
N LEU A 448 7.22 -3.85 16.23
CA LEU A 448 7.64 -4.97 15.38
C LEU A 448 7.77 -6.30 16.15
N GLY A 449 7.40 -6.34 17.43
CA GLY A 449 7.47 -7.52 18.29
C GLY A 449 6.42 -8.61 18.01
N GLY A 450 5.42 -8.34 17.16
CA GLY A 450 4.37 -9.29 16.76
C GLY A 450 3.47 -9.71 17.92
N TYR A 451 3.42 -11.01 18.23
CA TYR A 451 2.61 -11.53 19.34
C TYR A 451 2.82 -10.76 20.62
N THR A 452 1.75 -10.57 21.40
CA THR A 452 1.73 -9.83 22.67
C THR A 452 2.08 -8.34 22.51
N THR A 453 3.32 -8.03 22.13
CA THR A 453 3.85 -6.67 22.03
C THR A 453 3.03 -5.81 21.06
N THR A 454 2.88 -6.24 19.81
CA THR A 454 2.13 -5.49 18.79
C THR A 454 0.62 -5.61 19.01
N GLY A 455 0.13 -6.77 19.47
CA GLY A 455 -1.30 -6.98 19.77
C GLY A 455 -1.84 -6.03 20.83
N PHE A 456 -1.16 -5.90 21.98
CA PHE A 456 -1.58 -4.95 23.03
C PHE A 456 -1.43 -3.49 22.58
N PHE A 457 -0.41 -3.18 21.76
CA PHE A 457 -0.27 -1.86 21.17
C PHE A 457 -1.45 -1.52 20.25
N PHE A 458 -1.85 -2.43 19.36
CA PHE A 458 -3.02 -2.22 18.50
C PHE A 458 -4.32 -2.10 19.30
N HIS A 459 -4.47 -2.88 20.37
CA HIS A 459 -5.61 -2.73 21.28
C HIS A 459 -5.64 -1.35 21.95
N TYR A 460 -4.49 -0.85 22.40
CA TYR A 460 -4.36 0.51 22.93
C TYR A 460 -4.81 1.56 21.91
N VAL A 461 -4.32 1.48 20.67
CA VAL A 461 -4.70 2.41 19.59
C VAL A 461 -6.19 2.32 19.32
N GLN A 462 -6.76 1.11 19.24
CA GLN A 462 -8.18 0.92 19.02
C GLN A 462 -9.03 1.54 20.13
N ARG A 463 -8.66 1.32 21.39
CA ARG A 463 -9.48 1.75 22.53
C ARG A 463 -9.35 3.24 22.83
N ARG A 464 -8.18 3.84 22.56
CA ARG A 464 -7.87 5.20 23.04
C ARG A 464 -7.72 6.24 21.95
N ILE A 465 -7.51 5.84 20.71
CA ILE A 465 -7.23 6.76 19.59
C ILE A 465 -8.33 6.64 18.53
N ASP A 466 -8.59 5.44 18.02
CA ASP A 466 -9.58 5.22 16.96
C ASP A 466 -10.26 3.85 17.11
N ASN A 467 -11.55 3.84 17.45
CA ASN A 467 -12.32 2.61 17.66
C ASN A 467 -12.53 1.76 16.39
N GLN A 468 -12.13 2.27 15.21
CA GLN A 468 -12.13 1.54 13.95
C GLN A 468 -10.71 1.18 13.49
N PHE A 469 -9.69 1.35 14.34
CA PHE A 469 -8.28 1.18 13.97
C PHE A 469 -7.99 -0.17 13.31
N ILE A 470 -8.39 -1.30 13.91
CA ILE A 470 -8.10 -2.64 13.36
C ILE A 470 -8.68 -2.81 11.94
N TYR A 471 -9.91 -2.35 11.71
CA TYR A 471 -10.52 -2.34 10.37
C TYR A 471 -9.72 -1.48 9.40
N LYS A 472 -9.43 -0.22 9.76
CA LYS A 472 -8.71 0.72 8.89
C LYS A 472 -7.29 0.23 8.57
N PHE A 473 -6.61 -0.33 9.56
CA PHE A 473 -5.25 -0.86 9.44
C PHE A 473 -5.20 -2.13 8.60
N ASN A 474 -6.18 -3.04 8.76
CA ASN A 474 -6.37 -4.17 7.87
C ASN A 474 -6.67 -3.72 6.42
N LYS A 475 -7.49 -2.68 6.24
CA LYS A 475 -7.79 -2.11 4.93
C LYS A 475 -6.55 -1.48 4.28
N ALA A 476 -5.74 -0.75 5.04
CA ALA A 476 -4.51 -0.13 4.56
C ALA A 476 -3.51 -1.13 3.97
N ALA A 477 -3.43 -2.35 4.52
CA ALA A 477 -2.60 -3.41 3.93
C ALA A 477 -3.01 -3.78 2.50
N LYS A 478 -4.32 -3.70 2.17
CA LYS A 478 -4.83 -3.87 0.80
C LYS A 478 -4.63 -2.61 -0.04
N ASP A 479 -4.99 -1.45 0.53
CA ASP A 479 -5.08 -0.17 -0.19
C ASP A 479 -3.72 0.48 -0.50
N MET A 480 -2.64 0.02 0.13
CA MET A 480 -1.29 0.54 -0.08
C MET A 480 -0.49 -0.46 -0.89
N GLY A 481 -0.48 -0.25 -2.19
CA GLY A 481 0.22 -1.11 -3.15
C GLY A 481 1.66 -0.65 -3.38
N ASN A 482 2.29 -1.29 -4.36
CA ASN A 482 3.67 -1.00 -4.79
C ASN A 482 4.69 -0.84 -3.65
N TYR A 483 4.66 -1.76 -2.69
CA TYR A 483 5.63 -1.77 -1.59
C TYR A 483 5.69 -0.47 -0.75
N THR A 484 4.67 0.39 -0.85
CA THR A 484 4.59 1.66 -0.08
C THR A 484 4.16 1.44 1.37
N TRP A 485 3.73 0.23 1.71
CA TRP A 485 3.28 -0.09 3.05
C TRP A 485 4.46 -0.15 4.01
N SER A 486 4.39 0.68 5.05
CA SER A 486 5.18 0.58 6.27
C SER A 486 4.25 0.85 7.45
N PHE A 487 4.67 0.47 8.66
CA PHE A 487 3.89 0.84 9.86
C PHE A 487 3.68 2.35 9.95
N ASP A 488 4.69 3.17 9.64
CA ASP A 488 4.56 4.63 9.72
C ASP A 488 3.58 5.16 8.67
N SER A 489 3.74 4.74 7.41
CA SER A 489 2.85 5.12 6.30
C SER A 489 1.40 4.70 6.57
N ALA A 490 1.19 3.47 7.06
CA ALA A 490 -0.14 2.94 7.38
C ALA A 490 -0.76 3.66 8.60
N PHE A 491 0.01 3.98 9.65
CA PHE A 491 -0.50 4.78 10.77
C PHE A 491 -0.88 6.19 10.33
N ARG A 492 -0.08 6.83 9.47
CA ARG A 492 -0.41 8.16 8.92
C ARG A 492 -1.67 8.12 8.08
N GLN A 493 -1.84 7.11 7.23
CA GLN A 493 -3.04 6.96 6.43
C GLN A 493 -4.29 6.67 7.26
N THR A 494 -4.17 5.86 8.33
CA THR A 494 -5.33 5.39 9.09
C THR A 494 -5.78 6.36 10.18
N ILE A 495 -4.82 6.98 10.89
CA ILE A 495 -5.08 7.83 12.06
C ILE A 495 -4.39 9.20 12.00
N GLY A 496 -3.69 9.52 10.90
CA GLY A 496 -3.06 10.83 10.71
C GLY A 496 -1.79 11.06 11.53
N ARG A 497 -1.20 10.02 12.12
CA ARG A 497 -0.07 10.12 13.06
C ARG A 497 1.03 9.12 12.71
N GLY A 498 2.29 9.44 13.02
CA GLY A 498 3.39 8.49 12.85
C GLY A 498 3.38 7.38 13.91
N VAL A 499 3.85 6.18 13.57
CA VAL A 499 3.80 5.02 14.47
C VAL A 499 4.69 5.19 15.70
N GLU A 500 5.86 5.82 15.54
CA GLU A 500 6.82 6.06 16.63
C GLU A 500 6.24 6.98 17.70
N ASP A 501 5.55 8.06 17.30
CA ASP A 501 4.89 8.98 18.23
C ASP A 501 3.84 8.26 19.07
N VAL A 502 3.01 7.45 18.42
CA VAL A 502 1.93 6.70 19.08
C VAL A 502 2.48 5.60 19.98
N TRP A 503 3.57 4.93 19.57
CA TRP A 503 4.26 3.97 20.41
C TRP A 503 4.82 4.60 21.67
N ASN A 504 5.46 5.77 21.57
CA ASN A 504 6.02 6.47 22.71
C ASN A 504 4.92 6.89 23.71
N GLU A 505 3.74 7.28 23.24
CA GLU A 505 2.56 7.51 24.09
C GLU A 505 2.08 6.24 24.80
N TYR A 506 1.99 5.12 24.07
CA TYR A 506 1.61 3.83 24.63
C TYR A 506 2.61 3.35 25.70
N ALA A 507 3.91 3.45 25.40
CA ALA A 507 4.98 3.09 26.34
C ALA A 507 4.91 3.95 27.61
N ALA A 508 4.73 5.27 27.47
CA ALA A 508 4.55 6.17 28.60
C ALA A 508 3.30 5.84 29.41
N PHE A 509 2.18 5.51 28.76
CA PHE A 509 0.95 5.10 29.43
C PHE A 509 1.14 3.87 30.32
N ILE A 510 1.75 2.80 29.78
CA ILE A 510 2.00 1.57 30.53
C ILE A 510 3.03 1.79 31.64
N ASN A 511 4.13 2.48 31.37
CA ASN A 511 5.18 2.75 32.36
C ASN A 511 4.69 3.62 33.54
N ASN A 512 3.66 4.44 33.32
CA ASN A 512 3.01 5.23 34.36
C ASN A 512 1.86 4.49 35.08
N GLY A 513 1.76 3.17 34.92
CA GLY A 513 0.75 2.33 35.59
C GLY A 513 -0.63 2.32 34.91
N GLY A 514 -0.71 2.78 33.65
CA GLY A 514 -1.93 2.70 32.86
C GLY A 514 -2.38 1.27 32.61
N GLN A 515 -3.69 1.03 32.65
CA GLN A 515 -4.31 -0.27 32.38
C GLN A 515 -5.22 -0.18 31.16
N LEU A 516 -5.13 -1.17 30.27
CA LEU A 516 -6.01 -1.27 29.10
C LEU A 516 -7.39 -1.78 29.54
N GLU A 517 -8.43 -1.23 28.93
CA GLU A 517 -9.81 -1.72 29.07
C GLU A 517 -10.02 -2.90 28.11
N TYR A 518 -10.58 -4.01 28.58
CA TYR A 518 -10.78 -5.23 27.79
C TYR A 518 -12.25 -5.58 27.62
#